data_AF-A0A532EAJ8-F1
#
_entry.id   AF-A0A532EAJ8-F1
#
_cell.length_a   1.000
_cell.length_b   1.000
_cell.length_c   1.000
_cell.angle_alpha   90.00
_cell.angle_beta   90.00
_cell.angle_gamma   90.00
#
_symmetry.space_group_name_H-M   'P 1'
#
loop_
_entity.id
_entity.type
_entity.pdbx_description
1 polymer ?
#
loop_
_entity_poly.entity_id
_entity_poly.type
_entity_poly.pdbx_seq_one_letter_code
_entity_poly.pdbx_strand_id
1 'polypeptide(L)'
;MTLQTTTSGGSTEPQTTMRSSMLLLMSFGLIVGLIVMMATKGPAVSCPEELIGTWNTAAHGYEDSMLVMTKHAVIFSAGGDHLDAQAVRRLETIPDGRRVLYTLVYGNSRSEEQTLVFFYDSHERTITFKNQSHLIWTRTMVES
;
A
#
# COMPACT_ATOMS: atom_id res chain seq x y z
N MET A 1 39.00 49.37 -67.17
CA MET A 1 38.11 48.40 -66.52
C MET A 1 38.83 47.92 -65.27
N THR A 2 38.52 48.52 -64.12
CA THR A 2 39.21 48.28 -62.84
C THR A 2 38.20 47.65 -61.90
N LEU A 3 38.46 46.43 -61.45
CA LEU A 3 37.64 45.68 -60.50
C LEU A 3 38.38 45.65 -59.17
N GLN A 4 37.73 46.19 -58.14
CA GLN A 4 37.77 45.72 -56.75
C GLN A 4 36.80 46.60 -55.96
N THR A 5 35.92 46.01 -55.14
CA THR A 5 35.99 46.13 -53.68
C THR A 5 34.98 45.15 -53.05
N THR A 6 35.48 44.44 -52.05
CA THR A 6 34.85 43.49 -51.14
C THR A 6 33.74 44.14 -50.30
N THR A 7 32.66 43.40 -50.03
CA THR A 7 31.83 43.64 -48.83
C THR A 7 31.68 42.34 -48.05
N SER A 8 32.30 42.33 -46.87
CA SER A 8 32.15 41.33 -45.82
C SER A 8 30.84 41.58 -45.07
N GLY A 9 30.11 40.52 -44.71
CA GLY A 9 28.98 40.59 -43.79
C GLY A 9 28.85 39.27 -43.05
N GLY A 10 29.41 39.22 -41.84
CA GLY A 10 29.31 38.07 -40.94
C GLY A 10 27.98 38.00 -40.19
N SER A 11 27.64 36.80 -39.73
CA SER A 11 27.31 36.51 -38.33
C SER A 11 26.98 35.03 -38.19
N THR A 12 27.94 34.29 -37.64
CA THR A 12 27.71 33.01 -36.97
C THR A 12 26.93 33.25 -35.69
N GLU A 13 25.72 32.70 -35.57
CA GLU A 13 25.24 32.08 -34.33
C GLU A 13 24.02 31.20 -34.62
N PRO A 14 24.11 29.88 -34.35
CA PRO A 14 23.23 29.32 -33.34
C PRO A 14 23.93 28.21 -32.54
N GLN A 15 24.99 28.52 -31.79
CA GLN A 15 25.71 27.49 -31.02
C GLN A 15 25.20 27.36 -29.57
N THR A 16 24.59 28.42 -29.03
CA THR A 16 24.05 28.51 -27.66
C THR A 16 22.69 27.81 -27.52
N THR A 17 21.84 27.86 -28.54
CA THR A 17 20.51 27.21 -28.57
C THR A 17 20.58 25.69 -28.55
N MET A 18 21.55 25.08 -29.24
CA MET A 18 21.69 23.62 -29.26
C MET A 18 22.09 23.03 -27.90
N ARG A 19 23.02 23.68 -27.18
CA ARG A 19 23.45 23.23 -25.84
C ARG A 19 22.35 23.42 -24.79
N SER A 20 21.64 24.54 -24.83
CA SER A 20 20.49 24.77 -23.94
C SER A 20 19.36 23.78 -24.19
N SER A 21 19.03 23.51 -25.46
CA SER A 21 17.97 22.56 -25.82
C SER A 21 18.31 21.11 -25.40
N MET A 22 19.57 20.72 -25.53
CA MET A 22 20.05 19.40 -25.10
C MET A 22 20.02 19.23 -23.57
N LEU A 23 20.36 20.27 -22.81
CA LEU A 23 20.24 20.27 -21.34
C LEU A 23 18.77 20.21 -20.88
N LEU A 24 17.87 20.87 -21.61
CA LEU A 24 16.43 20.86 -21.34
C LEU A 24 15.80 19.49 -21.60
N LEU A 25 16.21 18.80 -22.66
CA LEU A 25 15.75 17.44 -22.96
C LEU A 25 16.26 16.42 -21.91
N MET A 26 17.51 16.57 -21.48
CA MET A 26 18.11 15.72 -20.44
C MET A 26 17.42 15.92 -19.08
N SER A 27 17.16 17.17 -18.69
CA SER A 27 16.46 17.47 -17.43
C SER A 27 15.00 17.03 -17.48
N PHE A 28 14.31 17.20 -18.61
CA PHE A 28 12.95 16.70 -18.79
C PHE A 28 12.90 15.17 -18.68
N GLY A 29 13.82 14.46 -19.31
CA GLY A 29 13.94 13.00 -19.19
C GLY A 29 14.18 12.54 -17.75
N LEU A 30 15.03 13.25 -17.00
CA LEU A 30 15.29 12.97 -15.58
C LEU A 30 14.03 13.20 -14.73
N ILE A 31 13.31 14.31 -14.95
CA ILE A 31 12.08 14.64 -14.21
C ILE A 31 10.98 13.61 -14.50
N VAL A 32 10.79 13.24 -15.77
CA VAL A 32 9.84 12.19 -16.16
C VAL A 32 10.23 10.85 -15.51
N GLY A 33 11.51 10.50 -15.54
CA GLY A 33 12.02 9.29 -14.86
C GLY A 33 11.73 9.28 -13.36
N LEU A 34 11.94 10.40 -12.67
CA LEU A 34 11.66 10.55 -11.24
C LEU A 34 10.16 10.45 -10.92
N ILE A 35 9.29 11.06 -11.74
CA ILE A 35 7.84 10.98 -11.59
C ILE A 35 7.35 9.53 -11.78
N VAL A 36 7.86 8.84 -12.80
CA VAL A 36 7.53 7.42 -13.06
C VAL A 36 7.99 6.53 -11.89
N MET A 37 9.19 6.77 -11.34
CA MET A 37 9.69 6.01 -10.19
C MET A 37 8.79 6.18 -8.96
N MET A 38 8.33 7.41 -8.66
CA MET A 38 7.38 7.65 -7.58
C MET A 38 5.98 7.06 -7.84
N ALA A 39 5.59 6.91 -9.10
CA ALA A 39 4.28 6.40 -9.50
C ALA A 39 4.18 4.86 -9.51
N THR A 40 5.29 4.14 -9.28
CA THR A 40 5.26 2.68 -9.13
C THR A 40 4.56 2.30 -7.82
N LYS A 41 3.23 2.16 -7.87
CA LYS A 41 2.46 1.49 -6.83
C LYS A 41 2.90 0.03 -6.82
N GLY A 42 3.46 -0.43 -5.70
CA GLY A 42 3.84 -1.83 -5.52
C GLY A 42 2.66 -2.79 -5.73
N PRO A 43 2.93 -4.09 -5.90
CA PRO A 43 1.88 -5.09 -6.08
C PRO A 43 0.85 -4.99 -4.95
N ALA A 44 -0.44 -5.13 -5.31
CA ALA A 44 -1.52 -5.11 -4.35
C ALA A 44 -1.31 -6.26 -3.34
N VAL A 45 -1.19 -5.90 -2.05
CA VAL A 45 -1.04 -6.88 -0.98
C VAL A 45 -2.35 -7.66 -0.84
N SER A 46 -2.23 -8.98 -0.68
CA SER A 46 -3.34 -9.90 -0.56
C SER A 46 -3.28 -10.60 0.79
N CYS A 47 -4.40 -10.66 1.50
CA CYS A 47 -4.55 -11.53 2.66
C CYS A 47 -4.51 -13.01 2.24
N PRO A 48 -3.82 -13.88 3.01
CA PRO A 48 -3.91 -15.32 2.90
C PRO A 48 -5.32 -15.85 3.10
N GLU A 49 -5.68 -16.95 2.41
CA GLU A 49 -7.03 -17.54 2.45
C GLU A 49 -7.45 -17.97 3.86
N GLU A 50 -6.49 -18.43 4.67
CA GLU A 50 -6.69 -18.82 6.07
C GLU A 50 -7.10 -17.66 6.99
N LEU A 51 -6.96 -16.42 6.55
CA LEU A 51 -7.44 -15.24 7.25
C LEU A 51 -8.77 -14.72 6.70
N ILE A 52 -9.09 -14.99 5.43
CA ILE A 52 -10.30 -14.49 4.78
C ILE A 52 -11.56 -15.07 5.43
N GLY A 53 -12.41 -14.20 5.96
CA GLY A 53 -13.67 -14.56 6.57
C GLY A 53 -14.14 -13.56 7.62
N THR A 54 -15.26 -13.90 8.23
CA THR A 54 -15.84 -13.16 9.35
C THR A 54 -15.40 -13.81 10.66
N TRP A 55 -14.87 -12.99 11.56
CA TRP A 55 -14.36 -13.38 12.86
C TRP A 55 -15.17 -12.67 13.94
N ASN A 56 -15.70 -13.45 14.88
CA ASN A 56 -16.48 -12.95 16.00
C ASN A 56 -15.87 -13.45 17.31
N THR A 57 -16.20 -12.81 18.42
CA THR A 57 -15.78 -13.24 19.75
C THR A 57 -16.98 -13.45 20.65
N ALA A 58 -16.89 -14.43 21.55
CA ALA A 58 -17.90 -14.68 22.59
C ALA A 58 -17.60 -13.93 23.89
N ALA A 59 -16.60 -13.06 23.90
CA ALA A 59 -16.23 -12.28 25.07
C ALA A 59 -17.34 -11.27 25.43
N HIS A 60 -17.64 -11.17 26.72
CA HIS A 60 -18.67 -10.26 27.22
C HIS A 60 -18.33 -8.80 26.90
N GLY A 61 -19.28 -8.05 26.36
CA GLY A 61 -19.11 -6.67 25.91
C GLY A 61 -18.60 -6.52 24.46
N TYR A 62 -18.46 -7.64 23.73
CA TYR A 62 -18.05 -7.69 22.33
C TYR A 62 -19.03 -8.49 21.46
N GLU A 63 -20.25 -8.73 21.95
CA GLU A 63 -21.25 -9.59 21.31
C GLU A 63 -21.61 -9.12 19.90
N ASP A 64 -21.62 -7.81 19.68
CA ASP A 64 -21.90 -7.19 18.37
C ASP A 64 -20.61 -6.80 17.59
N SER A 65 -19.45 -7.18 18.11
CA SER A 65 -18.16 -6.88 17.47
C SER A 65 -17.81 -7.92 16.42
N MET A 66 -17.41 -7.44 15.25
CA MET A 66 -17.07 -8.28 14.11
C MET A 66 -15.79 -7.78 13.46
N LEU A 67 -14.91 -8.71 13.12
CA LEU A 67 -13.71 -8.50 12.32
C LEU A 67 -13.89 -9.25 11.01
N VAL A 68 -13.98 -8.56 9.89
CA VAL A 68 -14.04 -9.19 8.57
C VAL A 68 -12.73 -8.95 7.85
N MET A 69 -12.08 -10.02 7.43
CA MET A 69 -10.90 -9.96 6.57
C MET A 69 -11.29 -10.45 5.18
N THR A 70 -11.03 -9.62 4.19
CA THR A 70 -11.16 -9.97 2.77
C THR A 70 -9.77 -10.08 2.15
N LYS A 71 -9.72 -10.39 0.86
CA LYS A 71 -8.45 -10.44 0.12
C LYS A 71 -7.66 -9.12 0.19
N HIS A 72 -8.34 -7.97 0.27
CA HIS A 72 -7.68 -6.65 0.13
C HIS A 72 -8.11 -5.61 1.17
N ALA A 73 -8.98 -5.97 2.12
CA ALA A 73 -9.49 -5.06 3.13
C ALA A 73 -9.72 -5.78 4.45
N VAL A 74 -9.60 -5.03 5.54
CA VAL A 74 -10.06 -5.39 6.87
C VAL A 74 -11.23 -4.48 7.24
N ILE A 75 -12.25 -5.03 7.87
CA ILE A 75 -13.46 -4.31 8.27
C ILE A 75 -13.67 -4.57 9.75
N PHE A 76 -13.85 -3.50 10.51
CA PHE A 76 -14.17 -3.58 11.94
C PHE A 76 -15.61 -3.09 12.15
N SER A 77 -16.35 -3.84 12.96
CA SER A 77 -17.63 -3.44 13.54
C SER A 77 -17.49 -3.48 15.06
N ALA A 78 -17.94 -2.43 15.74
CA ALA A 78 -17.95 -2.31 17.20
C ALA A 78 -19.38 -2.18 17.75
N GLY A 79 -20.34 -2.85 17.10
CA GLY A 79 -21.77 -2.74 17.39
C GLY A 79 -22.45 -1.55 16.69
N GLY A 80 -23.64 -1.78 16.14
CA GLY A 80 -24.41 -0.80 15.36
C GLY A 80 -24.13 -0.83 13.85
N ASP A 81 -24.68 0.16 13.12
CA ASP A 81 -24.60 0.24 11.63
C ASP A 81 -23.25 0.76 11.09
N HIS A 82 -22.23 0.94 11.94
CA HIS A 82 -20.96 1.53 11.54
C HIS A 82 -19.94 0.45 11.18
N LEU A 83 -19.67 0.30 9.88
CA LEU A 83 -18.62 -0.53 9.34
C LEU A 83 -17.45 0.36 8.89
N ASP A 84 -16.28 0.13 9.48
CA ASP A 84 -15.04 0.81 9.04
C ASP A 84 -14.20 -0.14 8.19
N ALA A 85 -14.34 0.01 6.87
CA ALA A 85 -13.61 -0.77 5.89
C ALA A 85 -12.31 -0.05 5.49
N GLN A 86 -11.18 -0.72 5.71
CA GLN A 86 -9.86 -0.16 5.43
C GLN A 86 -9.02 -1.10 4.56
N ALA A 87 -8.31 -0.53 3.58
CA ALA A 87 -7.50 -1.30 2.65
C ALA A 87 -6.28 -1.92 3.35
N VAL A 88 -5.99 -3.19 3.03
CA VAL A 88 -4.77 -3.89 3.44
C VAL A 88 -3.60 -3.31 2.65
N ARG A 89 -2.58 -2.81 3.35
CA ARG A 89 -1.40 -2.17 2.76
C ARG A 89 -0.16 -3.03 2.84
N ARG A 90 0.01 -3.76 3.94
CA ARG A 90 1.14 -4.64 4.18
C ARG A 90 0.72 -5.76 5.10
N LEU A 91 1.25 -6.95 4.85
CA LEU A 91 1.08 -8.10 5.73
C LEU A 91 2.44 -8.76 5.90
N GLU A 92 2.88 -8.86 7.13
CA GLU A 92 4.10 -9.56 7.51
C GLU A 92 3.73 -10.77 8.37
N THR A 93 4.45 -11.88 8.17
CA THR A 93 4.20 -13.13 8.88
C THR A 93 5.48 -13.63 9.54
N ILE A 94 5.37 -14.05 10.79
CA ILE A 94 6.46 -14.62 11.57
C ILE A 94 5.94 -15.90 12.22
N PRO A 95 6.53 -17.08 11.92
CA PRO A 95 6.19 -18.30 12.64
C PRO A 95 6.44 -18.16 14.16
N ASP A 96 5.49 -18.57 14.99
CA ASP A 96 5.56 -18.56 16.46
C ASP A 96 5.14 -19.93 17.02
N GLY A 97 6.07 -20.89 16.97
CA GLY A 97 5.82 -22.26 17.41
C GLY A 97 4.71 -22.92 16.59
N ARG A 98 3.54 -23.15 17.20
CA ARG A 98 2.35 -23.74 16.55
C ARG A 98 1.44 -22.69 15.90
N ARG A 99 1.68 -21.41 16.17
CA ARG A 99 0.88 -20.28 15.67
C ARG A 99 1.71 -19.47 14.68
N VAL A 100 1.05 -18.55 14.00
CA VAL A 100 1.71 -17.55 13.16
C VAL A 100 1.36 -16.16 13.69
N LEU A 101 2.36 -15.33 13.90
CA LEU A 101 2.20 -13.91 14.24
C LEU A 101 2.07 -13.10 12.95
N TYR A 102 0.91 -12.49 12.76
CA TYR A 102 0.64 -11.56 11.67
C TYR A 102 0.79 -10.12 12.15
N THR A 103 1.45 -9.31 11.33
CA THR A 103 1.43 -7.85 11.43
C THR A 103 0.72 -7.31 10.20
N LEU A 104 -0.53 -6.90 10.36
CA LEU A 104 -1.36 -6.32 9.31
C LEU A 104 -1.31 -4.80 9.41
N VAL A 105 -0.85 -4.15 8.35
CA VAL A 105 -0.95 -2.70 8.17
C VAL A 105 -2.11 -2.39 7.25
N TYR A 106 -3.03 -1.55 7.71
CA TYR A 106 -4.26 -1.20 7.00
C TYR A 106 -4.50 0.31 7.06
N GLY A 107 -5.22 0.85 6.08
CA GLY A 107 -5.54 2.28 6.03
C GLY A 107 -5.95 2.78 4.64
N ASN A 108 -6.72 3.85 4.58
CA ASN A 108 -7.18 4.45 3.32
C ASN A 108 -6.14 5.37 2.67
N SER A 109 -5.20 5.88 3.44
CA SER A 109 -4.05 6.66 2.98
C SER A 109 -2.79 6.32 3.79
N ARG A 110 -1.60 6.70 3.31
CA ARG A 110 -0.33 6.46 4.04
C ARG A 110 -0.29 7.17 5.39
N SER A 111 -0.94 8.34 5.51
CA SER A 111 -1.02 9.12 6.74
C SER A 111 -1.98 8.52 7.79
N GLU A 112 -2.82 7.57 7.38
CA GLU A 112 -3.82 6.92 8.22
C GLU A 112 -3.51 5.42 8.41
N GLU A 113 -2.29 4.98 8.09
CA GLU A 113 -1.90 3.59 8.30
C GLU A 113 -1.93 3.24 9.79
N GLN A 114 -2.68 2.20 10.11
CA GLN A 114 -2.76 1.58 11.41
C GLN A 114 -2.19 0.16 11.35
N THR A 115 -1.81 -0.38 12.51
CA THR A 115 -1.22 -1.72 12.62
C THR A 115 -2.05 -2.58 13.57
N LEU A 116 -2.50 -3.73 13.07
CA LEU A 116 -3.09 -4.80 13.86
C LEU A 116 -2.09 -5.95 13.97
N VAL A 117 -1.74 -6.33 15.19
CA VAL A 117 -0.83 -7.46 15.46
C VAL A 117 -1.59 -8.57 16.15
N PHE A 118 -1.60 -9.76 15.57
CA PHE A 118 -2.40 -10.88 16.06
C PHE A 118 -1.75 -12.24 15.80
N PHE A 119 -2.05 -13.19 16.66
CA PHE A 119 -1.72 -14.60 16.47
C PHE A 119 -2.85 -15.29 15.74
N TYR A 120 -2.51 -16.16 14.80
CA TYR A 120 -3.42 -17.12 14.19
C TYR A 120 -2.99 -18.54 14.57
N ASP A 121 -3.93 -19.31 15.10
CA ASP A 121 -3.76 -20.74 15.35
C ASP A 121 -4.52 -21.53 14.27
N SER A 122 -3.80 -22.29 13.45
CA SER A 122 -4.40 -23.05 12.35
C SER A 122 -5.13 -24.32 12.82
N HIS A 123 -4.78 -24.84 13.99
CA HIS A 123 -5.41 -26.03 14.58
C HIS A 123 -6.75 -25.66 15.21
N GLU A 124 -6.78 -24.60 16.01
CA GLU A 124 -8.00 -24.10 16.65
C GLU A 124 -8.84 -23.21 15.72
N ARG A 125 -8.24 -22.71 14.63
CA ARG A 125 -8.82 -21.72 13.71
C ARG A 125 -9.27 -20.46 14.46
N THR A 126 -8.39 -19.95 15.32
CA THR A 126 -8.63 -18.78 16.16
C THR A 126 -7.67 -17.66 15.84
N ILE A 127 -8.13 -16.43 16.02
CA ILE A 127 -7.31 -15.22 16.04
C ILE A 127 -7.27 -14.69 17.47
N THR A 128 -6.11 -14.21 17.90
CA THR A 128 -5.94 -13.54 19.19
C THR A 128 -5.08 -12.32 19.03
N PHE A 129 -5.59 -11.15 19.40
CA PHE A 129 -4.83 -9.91 19.28
C PHE A 129 -3.70 -9.87 20.31
N LYS A 130 -2.52 -9.40 19.88
CA LYS A 130 -1.32 -9.41 20.74
C LYS A 130 -1.49 -8.54 22.00
N ASN A 131 -2.25 -7.45 21.90
CA ASN A 131 -2.55 -6.55 23.02
C ASN A 131 -3.78 -6.96 23.84
N GLN A 132 -4.58 -7.91 23.37
CA GLN A 132 -5.84 -8.34 23.99
C GLN A 132 -5.95 -9.87 23.95
N SER A 133 -5.04 -10.55 24.65
CA SER A 133 -4.90 -12.01 24.58
C SER A 133 -6.09 -12.80 25.15
N HIS A 134 -6.97 -12.14 25.89
CA HIS A 134 -8.20 -12.73 26.43
C HIS A 134 -9.35 -12.73 25.41
N LEU A 135 -9.24 -11.98 24.31
CA LEU A 135 -10.23 -11.96 23.24
C LEU A 135 -9.86 -13.00 22.19
N ILE A 136 -10.60 -14.11 22.22
CA ILE A 136 -10.49 -15.18 21.24
C ILE A 136 -11.52 -14.91 20.14
N TRP A 137 -11.03 -14.78 18.93
CA TRP A 137 -11.83 -14.55 17.73
C TRP A 137 -11.94 -15.86 16.95
N THR A 138 -13.16 -16.32 16.72
CA THR A 138 -13.46 -17.54 15.99
C THR A 138 -14.10 -17.21 14.65
N ARG A 139 -13.74 -17.96 13.61
CA ARG A 139 -14.32 -17.76 12.29
C ARG A 139 -15.77 -18.27 12.26
N THR A 140 -16.70 -17.40 11.87
CA THR A 140 -18.08 -17.82 11.59
C THR A 140 -18.08 -18.63 10.30
N MET A 141 -18.49 -19.89 10.38
CA MET A 141 -18.75 -20.68 9.18
C MET A 141 -19.98 -20.11 8.50
N VAL A 142 -19.82 -19.57 7.29
CA VAL A 142 -20.95 -19.30 6.42
C VAL A 142 -21.40 -20.66 5.91
N GLU A 143 -22.49 -21.18 6.47
CA GLU A 143 -23.19 -22.34 5.90
C GLU A 143 -23.59 -21.97 4.47
N SER A 144 -23.11 -22.75 3.51
CA SER A 144 -23.30 -22.54 2.07
C SER A 144 -24.65 -23.07 1.60
#